data_AF-A0A9E1B1H2-F1
#
_entry.id   AF-A0A9E1B1H2-F1
#
_cell.length_a   1.000
_cell.length_b   1.000
_cell.length_c   1.000
_cell.angle_alpha   90.00
_cell.angle_beta   90.00
_cell.angle_gamma   90.00
#
_symmetry.space_group_name_H-M   'P 1'
#
loop_
_entity.id
_entity.type
_entity.pdbx_description
1 polymer ?
#
loop_
_entity_poly.entity_id
_entity_poly.type
_entity_poly.pdbx_seq_one_letter_code
_entity_poly.pdbx_strand_id
1 'polypeptide(L)' 'MGKVLKIREVGAPILNKISDEVDIENINEEIVEIIEDLKATLEFGTGLGIAAPQIGINKRI' A
#
# COMPACT_ATOMS: atom_id res chain seq x y z
N MET A 1 1.08 13.28 7.31
CA MET A 1 -0.23 13.27 6.64
C MET A 1 -0.06 12.51 5.34
N GLY A 2 -0.78 11.40 5.17
CA GLY A 2 -0.65 10.53 4.00
C GLY A 2 -1.05 11.22 2.69
N LYS A 3 -0.48 10.75 1.59
CA LYS A 3 -0.75 11.20 0.23
C LYS A 3 -1.80 10.28 -0.41
N VAL A 4 -2.71 10.86 -1.18
CA VAL A 4 -3.62 10.08 -2.04
C VAL A 4 -2.84 9.60 -3.25
N LEU A 5 -2.68 8.29 -3.41
CA LEU A 5 -1.91 7.67 -4.48
C LEU A 5 -2.81 7.08 -5.56
N LYS A 6 -2.29 7.01 -6.80
CA LYS A 6 -2.99 6.37 -7.91
C LYS A 6 -3.06 4.86 -7.69
N ILE A 7 -4.26 4.31 -7.67
CA ILE A 7 -4.51 2.87 -7.62
C ILE A 7 -4.06 2.22 -8.94
N ARG A 8 -3.35 1.10 -8.83
CA ARG A 8 -2.92 0.27 -9.97
C ARG A 8 -4.11 -0.52 -10.50
N GLU A 9 -4.23 -0.53 -11.81
CA GLU A 9 -5.26 -1.28 -12.53
C GLU A 9 -4.73 -2.66 -12.97
N VAL A 10 -5.67 -3.53 -13.33
CA VAL A 10 -5.37 -4.87 -13.86
C VAL A 10 -4.36 -4.78 -15.01
N GLY A 11 -3.37 -5.68 -15.00
CA GLY A 11 -2.25 -5.67 -15.95
C GLY A 11 -0.97 -5.03 -15.40
N ALA A 12 -1.03 -4.30 -14.28
CA ALA A 12 0.16 -3.85 -13.58
C ALA A 12 0.97 -5.05 -13.04
N PRO A 13 2.27 -5.22 -13.39
CA PRO A 13 3.04 -6.41 -13.00
C PRO A 13 3.11 -6.65 -11.49
N ILE A 14 3.09 -5.59 -10.69
CA ILE A 14 3.16 -5.67 -9.22
C ILE A 14 1.96 -6.40 -8.61
N LEU A 15 0.79 -6.35 -9.25
CA LEU A 15 -0.43 -7.03 -8.78
C LEU A 15 -0.36 -8.56 -8.95
N ASN A 16 0.65 -9.07 -9.67
CA ASN A 16 0.88 -10.49 -9.90
C ASN A 16 2.14 -11.02 -9.20
N LYS A 17 2.79 -10.19 -8.37
CA LYS A 17 3.97 -10.58 -7.59
C LYS A 17 3.57 -10.93 -6.17
N ILE A 18 4.27 -11.89 -5.58
CA ILE A 18 4.19 -12.12 -4.14
C ILE A 18 4.87 -10.94 -3.46
N SER A 19 4.14 -10.29 -2.55
CA SER A 19 4.67 -9.15 -1.80
C SER A 19 5.67 -9.58 -0.75
N ASP A 20 6.68 -8.74 -0.54
CA ASP A 20 7.76 -8.99 0.41
C ASP A 20 7.23 -8.85 1.85
N GLU A 21 7.75 -9.68 2.74
CA GLU A 21 7.43 -9.60 4.16
C GLU A 21 7.93 -8.29 4.78
N VAL A 22 7.22 -7.83 5.80
CA VAL A 22 7.61 -6.70 6.64
C VAL A 22 8.18 -7.27 7.94
N ASP A 23 9.32 -6.74 8.36
CA ASP A 23 9.88 -7.03 9.67
C ASP A 23 9.03 -6.36 10.75
N ILE A 24 8.21 -7.15 11.44
CA ILE A 24 7.26 -6.66 12.44
C ILE A 24 7.93 -6.23 13.75
N GLU A 25 9.17 -6.64 14.00
CA GLU A 25 9.92 -6.23 15.18
C GLU A 25 10.58 -4.85 14.97
N ASN A 26 10.65 -4.38 13.72
CA ASN A 26 11.32 -3.15 13.33
C ASN A 26 10.47 -2.31 12.35
N ILE A 27 9.28 -1.89 12.81
CA ILE A 27 8.44 -0.94 12.08
C ILE A 27 9.09 0.44 12.11
N ASN A 28 9.65 0.86 10.97
CA ASN A 28 10.32 2.14 10.80
C ASN A 28 9.38 3.21 10.21
N GLU A 29 9.90 4.43 10.05
CA GLU A 29 9.15 5.57 9.49
C GLU A 29 8.64 5.29 8.07
N GLU A 30 9.38 4.56 7.23
CA GLU A 30 8.95 4.20 5.87
C GLU A 30 7.68 3.33 5.90
N ILE A 31 7.62 2.33 6.78
CA ILE A 31 6.42 1.49 6.91
C ILE A 31 5.22 2.31 7.40
N VAL A 32 5.45 3.23 8.35
CA VAL A 32 4.39 4.12 8.85
C VAL A 32 3.88 5.04 7.73
N GLU A 33 4.77 5.59 6.90
CA GLU A 33 4.40 6.41 5.75
C GLU A 33 3.57 5.62 4.74
N ILE A 34 3.92 4.37 4.45
CA ILE A 34 3.14 3.49 3.56
C ILE A 34 1.72 3.28 4.10
N ILE A 35 1.57 3.03 5.40
CA ILE A 35 0.26 2.83 6.05
C ILE A 35 -0.58 4.10 5.99
N GLU A 36 0.03 5.27 6.21
CA GLU A 36 -0.68 6.55 6.12
C GLU A 36 -1.10 6.89 4.69
N ASP A 37 -0.28 6.57 3.68
CA ASP A 37 -0.65 6.71 2.26
C ASP A 37 -1.78 5.75 1.86
N LEU A 38 -1.78 4.52 2.38
CA LEU A 38 -2.86 3.55 2.19
C LEU A 38 -4.18 4.06 2.77
N LYS A 39 -4.16 4.53 4.03
CA LYS A 39 -5.34 5.13 4.67
C LYS A 39 -5.89 6.31 3.89
N ALA A 40 -5.04 7.28 3.54
CA ALA A 40 -5.45 8.47 2.79
C ALA A 40 -6.05 8.09 1.43
N THR A 41 -5.48 7.10 0.74
CA THR A 41 -5.98 6.60 -0.54
C THR A 41 -7.32 5.84 -0.38
N LEU A 42 -7.48 5.06 0.68
CA LEU A 42 -8.72 4.35 1.00
C LEU A 42 -9.87 5.32 1.30
N GLU A 43 -9.62 6.31 2.17
CA GLU A 43 -10.59 7.34 2.57
C GLU A 43 -11.04 8.22 1.40
N PHE A 44 -10.15 8.46 0.43
CA PHE A 44 -10.49 9.17 -0.81
C PHE A 44 -11.37 8.33 -1.75
N GLY A 45 -11.24 7.01 -1.70
CA GLY A 45 -11.99 6.07 -2.53
C GLY A 45 -13.33 5.65 -1.93
N THR A 46 -13.97 4.69 -2.59
CA THR A 46 -15.23 4.06 -2.11
C THR A 46 -15.01 2.62 -1.60
N GLY A 47 -13.75 2.20 -1.48
CA GLY A 47 -13.38 0.86 -1.04
C GLY A 47 -13.50 0.69 0.47
N LEU A 48 -13.51 -0.57 0.94
CA LEU A 48 -13.50 -0.90 2.37
C LEU A 48 -12.15 -1.47 2.85
N GLY A 49 -11.22 -1.68 1.92
CA GLY A 49 -9.87 -2.14 2.21
C GLY A 49 -8.93 -1.84 1.04
N ILE A 50 -7.64 -1.75 1.32
CA ILE A 50 -6.58 -1.49 0.36
C ILE A 50 -5.31 -2.23 0.79
N ALA A 51 -4.49 -2.67 -0.16
CA ALA A 51 -3.20 -3.32 0.06
C ALA A 51 -2.07 -2.53 -0.62
N ALA A 52 -0.86 -2.57 -0.06
CA ALA A 52 0.32 -1.87 -0.59
C ALA A 52 0.60 -2.08 -2.10
N PRO A 53 0.42 -3.28 -2.69
CA PRO A 53 0.63 -3.47 -4.12
C PRO A 53 -0.31 -2.63 -4.99
N GLN A 54 -1.50 -2.30 -4.49
CA GLN A 54 -2.50 -1.49 -5.19
C GLN A 54 -2.07 -0.02 -5.33
N ILE A 55 -1.16 0.48 -4.48
CA ILE A 55 -0.53 1.80 -4.64
C ILE A 55 0.86 1.72 -5.29
N GLY A 56 1.31 0.51 -5.67
CA GLY A 56 2.59 0.29 -6.35
C GLY A 56 3.75 -0.06 -5.42
N ILE A 57 3.48 -0.51 -4.18
CA ILE A 57 4.49 -0.87 -3.18
C ILE A 57 4.44 -2.38 -2.91
N ASN A 58 5.57 -3.08 -3.08
CA ASN A 58 5.60 -4.55 -2.97
C ASN A 58 5.80 -5.03 -1.53
N LYS A 59 4.87 -4.71 -0.63
CA LYS A 59 4.93 -5.11 0.78
C LYS A 59 3.64 -5.81 1.22
N ARG A 60 3.75 -6.74 2.17
CA ARG A 60 2.60 -7.40 2.81
C ARG A 60 1.98 -6.48 3.87
N ILE A 61 1.28 -5.45 3.40
CA ILE A 61 0.56 -4.43 4.18
C ILE A 61 -0.82 -4.25 3.56
#